data_AF-A0A8J1VLJ0-F1
#
_entry.id   AF-A0A8J1VLJ0-F1
#
_cell.length_a   1.000
_cell.length_b   1.000
_cell.length_c   1.000
_cell.angle_alpha   90.00
_cell.angle_beta   90.00
_cell.angle_gamma   90.00
#
_symmetry.space_group_name_H-M   'P 1'
#
loop_
_entity.id
_entity.type
_entity.pdbx_description
1 polymer ?
#
loop_
_entity_poly.entity_id
_entity_poly.type
_entity_poly.pdbx_seq_one_letter_code
_entity_poly.pdbx_strand_id
1 'polypeptide(L)'
;MSNRLSSSSTTHAQQIAPTVPQAIHALAAPTPLLIDAQLPCYLIPCVLALLRQSASHVVRRKTRDEEELREEGLLPPGNTARGKGKASEEEEAKELIESEALKRLERIGLMLGGFVAEKLTLARPPLATHLDIIKFICKDLFLYVYSKQIDNLRTNHRGVFVLQSHAFPPLVPLSSHRGVISDNETAKAHLIFPQALIQGALGRLGMPASVTAESSGLPQCTFQIRTGKATQVPITPSAFTPGLSSTPALGPAPPLG
;
A
#
# COMPACT_ATOMS: atom_id res chain seq x y z
N MET A 1 65.99 -14.69 21.29
CA MET A 1 64.83 -13.79 21.31
C MET A 1 64.45 -13.51 19.86
N SER A 2 63.46 -14.25 19.36
CA SER A 2 63.10 -14.28 17.94
C SER A 2 62.02 -13.23 17.65
N ASN A 3 62.41 -12.11 17.02
CA ASN A 3 61.45 -11.12 16.52
C ASN A 3 60.82 -11.62 15.21
N ARG A 4 59.58 -12.12 15.29
CA ARG A 4 58.72 -12.29 14.11
C ARG A 4 58.14 -10.92 13.72
N LEU A 5 58.47 -10.42 12.53
CA LEU A 5 57.69 -9.40 11.86
C LEU A 5 56.41 -10.05 11.31
N SER A 6 55.26 -9.63 11.81
CA SER A 6 53.95 -9.98 11.24
C SER A 6 53.62 -8.97 10.13
N SER A 7 53.74 -9.38 8.89
CA SER A 7 53.22 -8.66 7.72
C SER A 7 51.72 -8.93 7.60
N SER A 8 50.89 -8.08 8.19
CA SER A 8 49.44 -8.09 7.97
C SER A 8 49.13 -7.20 6.76
N SER A 9 49.10 -7.79 5.58
CA SER A 9 48.59 -7.16 4.37
C SER A 9 47.08 -6.99 4.48
N THR A 10 46.63 -5.79 4.87
CA THR A 10 45.22 -5.38 4.84
C THR A 10 44.83 -5.09 3.39
N THR A 11 44.11 -6.01 2.75
CA THR A 11 43.40 -5.72 1.51
C THR A 11 42.21 -4.81 1.82
N HIS A 12 42.44 -3.50 1.71
CA HIS A 12 41.35 -2.53 1.62
C HIS A 12 40.56 -2.83 0.34
N ALA A 13 39.34 -3.36 0.48
CA ALA A 13 38.38 -3.37 -0.62
C ALA A 13 38.18 -1.91 -1.06
N GLN A 14 38.67 -1.55 -2.24
CA GLN A 14 38.47 -0.22 -2.81
C GLN A 14 36.96 -0.02 -3.00
N GLN A 15 36.38 0.94 -2.27
CA GLN A 15 35.04 1.42 -2.54
C GLN A 15 35.05 2.00 -3.96
N ILE A 16 34.33 1.35 -4.86
CA ILE A 16 34.09 1.86 -6.22
C ILE A 16 33.38 3.20 -6.05
N ALA A 17 34.06 4.30 -6.40
CA ALA A 17 33.45 5.62 -6.41
C ALA A 17 32.24 5.59 -7.35
N PRO A 18 31.08 6.18 -6.96
CA PRO A 18 29.92 6.20 -7.83
C PRO A 18 30.30 6.91 -9.14
N THR A 19 30.07 6.24 -10.27
CA THR A 19 30.37 6.72 -11.64
C THR A 19 29.56 7.95 -12.04
N VAL A 20 28.57 8.32 -11.22
CA VAL A 20 27.62 9.39 -11.47
C VAL A 20 28.00 10.60 -10.59
N PRO A 21 28.09 11.82 -11.16
CA PRO A 21 28.38 13.03 -10.40
C PRO A 21 27.44 13.23 -9.21
N GLN A 22 27.96 13.69 -8.07
CA GLN A 22 27.18 13.96 -6.86
C GLN A 22 25.98 14.90 -7.10
N ALA A 23 26.09 15.85 -8.03
CA ALA A 23 25.00 16.72 -8.42
C ALA A 23 23.81 15.96 -9.03
N ILE A 24 24.06 14.89 -9.81
CA ILE A 24 23.01 14.04 -10.37
C ILE A 24 22.39 13.16 -9.26
N HIS A 25 23.20 12.69 -8.31
CA HIS A 25 22.67 12.01 -7.12
C HIS A 25 21.77 12.92 -6.27
N ALA A 26 22.11 14.19 -6.11
CA ALA A 26 21.30 15.17 -5.38
C ALA A 26 19.96 15.49 -6.07
N LEU A 27 19.93 15.46 -7.41
CA LEU A 27 18.68 15.57 -8.18
C LEU A 27 17.80 14.31 -8.07
N ALA A 28 18.42 13.13 -8.00
CA ALA A 28 17.71 11.87 -7.83
C ALA A 28 17.16 11.66 -6.41
N ALA A 29 17.81 12.25 -5.40
CA ALA A 29 17.39 12.22 -4.00
C ALA A 29 17.27 13.65 -3.45
N PRO A 30 16.23 14.40 -3.87
CA PRO A 30 16.03 15.76 -3.38
C PRO A 30 15.92 15.74 -1.85
N THR A 31 16.48 16.75 -1.19
CA THR A 31 16.34 16.93 0.25
C THR A 31 14.86 16.85 0.62
N PRO A 32 14.49 15.97 1.58
CA PRO A 32 13.10 15.78 1.92
C PRO A 32 12.52 17.11 2.41
N LEU A 33 11.48 17.60 1.71
CA LEU A 33 10.73 18.75 2.17
C LEU A 33 10.02 18.32 3.46
N LEU A 34 10.38 18.93 4.59
CA LEU A 34 9.75 18.63 5.87
C LEU A 34 8.35 19.25 5.85
N ILE A 35 7.34 18.39 5.88
CA ILE A 35 5.94 18.77 6.00
C ILE A 35 5.51 18.48 7.44
N ASP A 36 4.65 19.35 8.00
CA ASP A 36 4.09 19.14 9.33
C ASP A 36 3.35 17.80 9.41
N ALA A 37 3.67 17.00 10.43
CA ALA A 37 3.05 15.72 10.72
C ALA A 37 1.53 15.81 10.96
N GLN A 38 1.01 16.99 11.34
CA GLN A 38 -0.40 17.27 11.53
C GLN A 38 -1.12 17.60 10.22
N LEU A 39 -0.41 17.95 9.14
CA LEU A 39 -1.02 18.34 7.88
C LEU A 39 -2.00 17.27 7.31
N PRO A 40 -1.69 15.96 7.35
CA PRO A 40 -2.63 14.93 6.93
C PRO A 40 -3.97 14.98 7.69
N CYS A 41 -3.98 15.36 8.97
CA CYS A 41 -5.21 15.48 9.76
C CYS A 41 -6.16 16.56 9.21
N TYR A 42 -5.61 17.62 8.62
CA TYR A 42 -6.39 18.69 7.98
C TYR A 42 -6.78 18.37 6.53
N LEU A 43 -5.90 17.70 5.79
CA LEU A 43 -6.13 17.40 4.38
C LEU A 43 -7.11 16.26 4.16
N ILE A 44 -7.13 15.23 5.02
CA ILE A 44 -8.00 14.06 4.83
C ILE A 44 -9.50 14.46 4.76
N PRO A 45 -10.05 15.30 5.67
CA PRO A 45 -11.42 15.80 5.55
C PRO A 45 -11.70 16.51 4.22
N CYS A 46 -10.76 17.36 3.76
CA CYS A 46 -10.90 18.07 2.48
C CYS A 46 -10.90 17.11 1.29
N VAL A 47 -10.02 16.11 1.29
CA VAL A 47 -9.95 15.07 0.25
C VAL A 47 -11.24 14.25 0.24
N LEU A 48 -11.75 13.84 1.40
CA LEU A 48 -13.02 13.13 1.51
C LEU A 48 -14.19 13.95 0.97
N ALA A 49 -14.27 15.24 1.32
CA ALA A 49 -15.31 16.14 0.81
C ALA A 49 -15.23 16.29 -0.73
N LEU A 50 -14.03 16.47 -1.27
CA LEU A 50 -13.79 16.57 -2.71
C LEU A 50 -14.16 15.27 -3.44
N LEU A 51 -13.76 14.11 -2.89
CA LEU A 51 -14.08 12.81 -3.47
C LEU A 51 -15.58 12.55 -3.45
N ARG A 52 -16.30 12.96 -2.40
CA ARG A 52 -17.78 12.88 -2.35
C ARG A 52 -18.44 13.75 -3.40
N GLN A 53 -17.97 14.98 -3.60
CA GLN A 53 -18.48 15.87 -4.66
C GLN A 53 -18.22 15.29 -6.06
N SER A 54 -17.01 14.77 -6.29
CA SER A 54 -16.66 14.12 -7.55
C SER A 54 -17.46 12.83 -7.78
N ALA A 55 -17.63 12.00 -6.74
CA ALA A 55 -18.46 10.79 -6.78
C ALA A 55 -19.91 11.13 -7.09
N SER A 56 -20.45 12.18 -6.48
CA SER A 56 -21.79 12.68 -6.76
C SER A 56 -22.00 13.04 -8.23
N HIS A 57 -21.02 13.71 -8.86
CA HIS A 57 -21.09 14.01 -10.29
C HIS A 57 -21.04 12.74 -11.16
N VAL A 58 -20.17 11.78 -10.83
CA VAL A 58 -20.05 10.52 -11.58
C VAL A 58 -21.29 9.65 -11.43
N VAL A 59 -21.85 9.53 -10.22
CA VAL A 59 -23.08 8.78 -9.97
C VAL A 59 -24.23 9.41 -10.73
N ARG A 60 -24.43 10.74 -10.65
CA ARG A 60 -25.47 11.44 -11.42
C ARG A 60 -25.36 11.20 -12.92
N ARG A 61 -24.14 11.31 -13.47
CA ARG A 61 -23.90 11.04 -14.89
C ARG A 61 -24.25 9.59 -15.23
N LYS A 62 -23.79 8.63 -14.43
CA LYS A 62 -24.07 7.22 -14.64
C LYS A 62 -25.57 6.90 -14.57
N THR A 63 -26.28 7.47 -13.60
CA THR A 63 -27.74 7.31 -13.46
C THR A 63 -28.47 7.87 -14.68
N ARG A 64 -28.10 9.07 -15.15
CA ARG A 64 -28.68 9.65 -16.37
C ARG A 64 -28.41 8.78 -17.59
N ASP A 65 -27.18 8.33 -17.77
CA ASP A 65 -26.81 7.46 -18.90
C ASP A 65 -27.57 6.10 -18.81
N GLU A 66 -27.83 5.57 -17.60
CA GLU A 66 -28.67 4.37 -17.37
C GLU A 66 -30.17 4.63 -17.61
N GLU A 67 -30.66 5.84 -17.37
CA GLU A 67 -32.04 6.27 -17.67
C GLU A 67 -32.26 6.38 -19.18
N GLU A 68 -31.35 7.03 -19.90
CA GLU A 68 -31.38 7.13 -21.38
C GLU A 68 -31.42 5.73 -22.03
N LEU A 69 -30.57 4.81 -21.57
CA LEU A 69 -30.59 3.40 -22.04
C LEU A 69 -31.91 2.68 -21.72
N ARG A 70 -32.58 3.05 -20.61
CA ARG A 70 -33.87 2.47 -20.24
C ARG A 70 -35.00 3.06 -21.09
N GLU A 71 -34.95 4.34 -21.44
CA GLU A 71 -35.87 4.97 -22.39
C GLU A 71 -35.78 4.36 -23.79
N GLU A 72 -34.57 4.01 -24.23
CA GLU A 72 -34.32 3.29 -25.48
C GLU A 72 -34.67 1.80 -25.42
N GLY A 73 -35.07 1.28 -24.26
CA GLY A 73 -35.43 -0.13 -24.05
C GLY A 73 -34.25 -1.11 -24.04
N LEU A 74 -33.02 -0.62 -23.90
CA LEU A 74 -31.79 -1.43 -23.86
C LEU A 74 -31.52 -2.05 -22.48
N LEU A 75 -32.18 -1.53 -21.42
CA LEU A 75 -32.07 -2.04 -20.06
C LEU A 75 -33.43 -2.53 -19.53
N PRO A 76 -33.46 -3.61 -18.72
CA PRO A 76 -34.69 -4.06 -18.08
C PRO A 76 -35.26 -2.98 -17.15
N PRO A 77 -36.59 -2.93 -16.95
CA PRO A 77 -37.19 -2.06 -15.94
C PRO A 77 -36.56 -2.36 -14.58
N GLY A 78 -36.15 -1.31 -13.88
CA GLY A 78 -35.46 -1.45 -12.60
C GLY A 78 -36.30 -2.24 -11.60
N ASN A 79 -35.65 -2.95 -10.68
CA ASN A 79 -36.29 -3.71 -9.59
C ASN A 79 -37.07 -2.84 -8.58
N THR A 80 -37.36 -1.58 -8.90
CA THR A 80 -38.15 -0.63 -8.09
C THR A 80 -39.66 -0.93 -8.09
N ALA A 81 -40.07 -2.10 -8.58
CA ALA A 81 -41.44 -2.57 -8.58
C ALA A 81 -41.90 -3.03 -7.18
N ARG A 82 -42.12 -2.05 -6.27
CA ARG A 82 -43.21 -1.97 -5.27
C ARG A 82 -42.85 -0.94 -4.19
N GLY A 83 -43.30 0.31 -4.36
CA GLY A 83 -43.58 1.22 -3.26
C GLY A 83 -42.40 1.66 -2.39
N LYS A 84 -41.24 2.00 -2.98
CA LYS A 84 -40.22 2.74 -2.24
C LYS A 84 -40.62 4.20 -2.11
N GLY A 85 -40.64 4.72 -0.88
CA GLY A 85 -40.86 6.15 -0.64
C GLY A 85 -39.65 6.97 -1.10
N LYS A 86 -39.89 8.23 -1.48
CA LYS A 86 -38.86 9.20 -1.92
C LYS A 86 -37.66 9.31 -0.96
N ALA A 87 -37.88 9.11 0.35
CA ALA A 87 -36.82 9.10 1.35
C ALA A 87 -35.85 7.91 1.19
N SER A 88 -36.35 6.73 0.83
CA SER A 88 -35.52 5.53 0.65
C SER A 88 -34.64 5.65 -0.59
N GLU A 89 -35.13 6.26 -1.67
CA GLU A 89 -34.34 6.49 -2.89
C GLU A 89 -33.20 7.49 -2.64
N GLU A 90 -33.45 8.53 -1.84
CA GLU A 90 -32.42 9.52 -1.50
C GLU A 90 -31.32 8.93 -0.60
N GLU A 91 -31.66 8.04 0.33
CA GLU A 91 -30.69 7.30 1.15
C GLU A 91 -29.83 6.37 0.30
N GLU A 92 -30.43 5.61 -0.62
CA GLU A 92 -29.67 4.73 -1.52
C GLU A 92 -28.72 5.52 -2.41
N ALA A 93 -29.15 6.67 -2.94
CA ALA A 93 -28.28 7.54 -3.71
C ALA A 93 -27.09 8.03 -2.87
N LYS A 94 -27.31 8.40 -1.60
CA LYS A 94 -26.24 8.81 -0.68
C LYS A 94 -25.26 7.67 -0.40
N GLU A 95 -25.75 6.46 -0.14
CA GLU A 95 -24.91 5.28 0.07
C GLU A 95 -24.07 4.92 -1.16
N LEU A 96 -24.63 5.03 -2.36
CA LEU A 96 -23.90 4.81 -3.62
C LEU A 96 -22.77 5.83 -3.81
N ILE A 97 -23.04 7.11 -3.53
CA ILE A 97 -22.03 8.19 -3.60
C ILE A 97 -20.91 7.93 -2.59
N GLU A 98 -21.27 7.56 -1.34
CA GLU A 98 -20.28 7.28 -0.31
C GLU A 98 -19.43 6.05 -0.67
N SER A 99 -20.05 4.97 -1.14
CA SER A 99 -19.37 3.76 -1.61
C SER A 99 -18.36 4.07 -2.72
N GLU A 100 -18.76 4.88 -3.70
CA GLU A 100 -17.89 5.26 -4.82
C GLU A 100 -16.72 6.18 -4.37
N ALA A 101 -16.98 7.10 -3.46
CA ALA A 101 -15.94 7.95 -2.87
C ALA A 101 -14.91 7.11 -2.09
N LEU A 102 -15.37 6.17 -1.25
CA LEU A 102 -14.49 5.31 -0.45
C LEU A 102 -13.65 4.35 -1.31
N LYS A 103 -14.21 3.80 -2.40
CA LYS A 103 -13.44 2.99 -3.37
C LYS A 103 -12.31 3.77 -4.03
N ARG A 104 -12.53 5.06 -4.32
CA ARG A 104 -11.47 5.94 -4.87
C ARG A 104 -10.40 6.24 -3.83
N LEU A 105 -10.81 6.51 -2.60
CA LEU A 105 -9.89 6.71 -1.49
C LEU A 105 -9.03 5.46 -1.22
N GLU A 106 -9.64 4.28 -1.24
CA GLU A 106 -8.96 2.99 -1.12
C GLU A 106 -7.91 2.83 -2.22
N ARG A 107 -8.25 3.10 -3.48
CA ARG A 107 -7.29 3.04 -4.60
C ARG A 107 -6.11 3.97 -4.39
N ILE A 108 -6.35 5.20 -3.91
CA ILE A 108 -5.29 6.16 -3.60
C ILE A 108 -4.39 5.60 -2.49
N GLY A 109 -4.97 5.06 -1.42
CA GLY A 109 -4.23 4.43 -0.32
C GLY A 109 -3.36 3.26 -0.78
N LEU A 110 -3.91 2.34 -1.58
CA LEU A 110 -3.19 1.18 -2.12
C LEU A 110 -1.95 1.61 -2.93
N MET A 111 -2.11 2.61 -3.81
CA MET A 111 -1.01 3.12 -4.64
C MET A 111 0.06 3.81 -3.79
N LEU A 112 -0.35 4.73 -2.90
CA LEU A 112 0.57 5.47 -2.04
C LEU A 112 1.33 4.56 -1.09
N GLY A 113 0.66 3.57 -0.48
CA GLY A 113 1.29 2.60 0.41
C GLY A 113 2.39 1.82 -0.30
N GLY A 114 2.14 1.39 -1.53
CA GLY A 114 3.13 0.72 -2.36
C GLY A 114 4.34 1.58 -2.68
N PHE A 115 4.12 2.80 -3.18
CA PHE A 115 5.21 3.71 -3.54
C PHE A 115 6.05 4.14 -2.34
N VAL A 116 5.42 4.41 -1.20
CA VAL A 116 6.14 4.75 0.03
C VAL A 116 6.96 3.55 0.52
N ALA A 117 6.42 2.33 0.45
CA ALA A 117 7.16 1.12 0.83
C ALA A 117 8.38 0.88 -0.07
N GLU A 118 8.25 1.02 -1.39
CA GLU A 118 9.36 0.92 -2.34
C GLU A 118 10.44 1.98 -2.04
N LYS A 119 10.02 3.24 -1.81
CA LYS A 119 10.94 4.34 -1.48
C LYS A 119 11.71 4.08 -0.18
N LEU A 120 11.03 3.65 0.88
CA LEU A 120 11.64 3.45 2.20
C LEU A 120 12.51 2.18 2.28
N THR A 121 12.34 1.23 1.37
CA THR A 121 13.14 -0.01 1.31
C THR A 121 14.31 0.06 0.34
N LEU A 122 14.40 1.10 -0.50
CA LEU A 122 15.43 1.22 -1.55
C LEU A 122 16.88 1.07 -1.04
N ALA A 123 17.19 1.61 0.13
CA ALA A 123 18.53 1.55 0.74
C ALA A 123 18.65 0.48 1.84
N ARG A 124 17.69 -0.45 1.96
CA ARG A 124 17.65 -1.46 3.02
C ARG A 124 18.03 -2.84 2.51
N PRO A 125 18.62 -3.68 3.37
CA PRO A 125 18.68 -5.11 3.12
C PRO A 125 17.27 -5.69 2.87
N PRO A 126 17.12 -6.72 2.03
CA PRO A 126 15.83 -7.34 1.76
C PRO A 126 15.13 -7.81 3.04
N LEU A 127 13.82 -7.57 3.13
CA LEU A 127 12.97 -8.05 4.22
C LEU A 127 12.65 -9.53 3.96
N ALA A 128 13.39 -10.43 4.62
CA ALA A 128 13.36 -11.86 4.32
C ALA A 128 12.08 -12.58 4.84
N THR A 129 11.51 -12.12 5.95
CA THR A 129 10.35 -12.78 6.58
C THR A 129 9.11 -11.88 6.62
N HIS A 130 7.92 -12.50 6.64
CA HIS A 130 6.67 -11.77 6.85
C HIS A 130 6.68 -10.93 8.14
N LEU A 131 7.38 -11.41 9.18
CA LEU A 131 7.51 -10.71 10.44
C LEU A 131 8.37 -9.44 10.29
N ASP A 132 9.43 -9.47 9.48
CA ASP A 132 10.26 -8.29 9.21
C ASP A 132 9.49 -7.25 8.39
N ILE A 133 8.67 -7.69 7.44
CA ILE A 133 7.74 -6.83 6.69
C ILE A 133 6.76 -6.13 7.65
N ILE A 134 6.16 -6.87 8.58
CA ILE A 134 5.24 -6.29 9.57
C ILE A 134 5.97 -5.31 10.51
N LYS A 135 7.20 -5.62 10.94
CA LYS A 135 8.01 -4.70 11.75
C LYS A 135 8.33 -3.41 11.00
N PHE A 136 8.68 -3.51 9.72
CA PHE A 136 8.88 -2.36 8.84
C PHE A 136 7.63 -1.47 8.78
N ILE A 137 6.44 -2.08 8.65
CA ILE A 137 5.19 -1.33 8.69
C ILE A 137 5.02 -0.61 10.02
N CYS A 138 5.19 -1.33 11.14
CA CYS A 138 4.98 -0.78 12.48
C CYS A 138 5.92 0.37 12.84
N LYS A 139 7.17 0.35 12.35
CA LYS A 139 8.22 1.27 12.79
C LYS A 139 8.64 2.30 11.76
N ASP A 140 8.60 1.97 10.48
CA ASP A 140 9.14 2.81 9.41
C ASP A 140 8.03 3.44 8.59
N LEU A 141 7.11 2.64 8.06
CA LEU A 141 5.98 3.16 7.27
C LEU A 141 5.08 4.04 8.15
N PHE A 142 4.70 3.53 9.32
CA PHE A 142 3.82 4.28 10.24
C PHE A 142 4.48 5.56 10.73
N LEU A 143 5.78 5.50 11.05
CA LEU A 143 6.54 6.67 11.46
C LEU A 143 6.65 7.70 10.32
N TYR A 144 6.87 7.26 9.09
CA TYR A 144 6.96 8.16 7.95
C TYR A 144 5.63 8.88 7.63
N VAL A 145 4.51 8.18 7.74
CA VAL A 145 3.19 8.74 7.35
C VAL A 145 2.50 9.47 8.49
N TYR A 146 2.59 8.96 9.72
CA TYR A 146 1.86 9.46 10.87
C TYR A 146 2.76 10.05 11.96
N SER A 147 4.08 10.06 11.77
CA SER A 147 5.05 10.47 12.79
C SER A 147 4.86 9.73 14.12
N LYS A 148 4.38 8.49 14.04
CA LYS A 148 4.05 7.63 15.19
C LYS A 148 4.36 6.18 14.84
N GLN A 149 4.82 5.40 15.82
CA GLN A 149 4.95 3.95 15.70
C GLN A 149 3.67 3.24 16.17
N ILE A 150 3.46 2.01 15.69
CA ILE A 150 2.42 1.14 16.24
C ILE A 150 2.77 0.76 17.68
N ASP A 151 1.80 0.88 18.58
CA ASP A 151 2.04 0.70 20.01
C ASP A 151 2.16 -0.78 20.37
N ASN A 152 1.27 -1.60 19.80
CA ASN A 152 1.25 -3.04 20.06
C ASN A 152 1.13 -3.86 18.78
N LEU A 153 1.94 -4.92 18.69
CA LEU A 153 1.88 -5.93 17.64
C LEU A 153 1.64 -7.30 18.27
N ARG A 154 0.55 -7.95 17.88
CA ARG A 154 0.27 -9.35 18.22
C ARG A 154 0.33 -10.19 16.94
N THR A 155 0.92 -11.38 17.03
CA THR A 155 1.11 -12.28 15.88
C THR A 155 0.59 -13.67 16.19
N ASN A 156 0.15 -14.40 15.18
CA ASN A 156 -0.21 -15.81 15.27
C ASN A 156 0.61 -16.63 14.26
N HIS A 157 0.98 -17.87 14.63
CA HIS A 157 1.65 -18.83 13.73
C HIS A 157 0.85 -19.13 12.45
N ARG A 158 -0.45 -18.80 12.43
CA ARG A 158 -1.34 -18.93 11.26
C ARG A 158 -1.30 -17.74 10.29
N GLY A 159 -0.33 -16.84 10.40
CA GLY A 159 -0.21 -15.70 9.47
C GLY A 159 -1.27 -14.61 9.68
N VAL A 160 -1.71 -14.43 10.93
CA VAL A 160 -2.58 -13.33 11.36
C VAL A 160 -1.79 -12.36 12.24
N PHE A 161 -1.85 -11.09 11.91
CA PHE A 161 -1.19 -10.01 12.65
C PHE A 161 -2.24 -8.99 13.10
N VAL A 162 -2.11 -8.50 14.32
CA VAL A 162 -3.00 -7.48 14.89
C VAL A 162 -2.14 -6.33 15.39
N LEU A 163 -2.30 -5.18 14.76
CA LEU A 163 -1.56 -3.95 15.06
C LEU A 163 -2.52 -3.01 15.78
N GLN A 164 -2.14 -2.48 16.93
CA GLN A 164 -2.97 -1.56 17.71
C GLN A 164 -2.27 -0.22 17.88
N SER A 165 -3.02 0.85 17.65
CA SER A 165 -2.62 2.22 17.92
C SER A 165 -3.61 2.85 18.89
N HIS A 166 -3.18 3.22 20.09
CA HIS A 166 -4.03 3.79 21.15
C HIS A 166 -4.46 5.24 20.84
N ALA A 167 -3.56 6.03 20.28
CA ALA A 167 -3.83 7.40 19.84
C ALA A 167 -3.50 7.52 18.35
N PHE A 168 -4.42 7.08 17.49
CA PHE A 168 -4.18 7.08 16.05
C PHE A 168 -4.40 8.50 15.48
N PRO A 169 -3.38 9.17 14.90
CA PRO A 169 -3.46 10.60 14.59
C PRO A 169 -4.67 11.05 13.76
N PRO A 170 -5.12 10.30 12.73
CA PRO A 170 -6.33 10.65 11.99
C PRO A 170 -7.63 10.62 12.80
N LEU A 171 -7.65 9.95 13.96
CA LEU A 171 -8.82 9.81 14.82
C LEU A 171 -8.78 10.71 16.06
N VAL A 172 -7.61 11.19 16.46
CA VAL A 172 -7.44 12.12 17.60
C VAL A 172 -8.33 13.37 17.49
N PRO A 173 -8.43 14.07 16.35
CA PRO A 173 -9.26 15.27 16.25
C PRO A 173 -10.75 14.99 16.05
N LEU A 174 -11.17 13.71 15.95
CA LEU A 174 -12.58 13.39 15.73
C LEU A 174 -13.35 13.55 17.04
N SER A 175 -14.12 14.63 17.10
CA SER A 175 -15.15 14.85 18.11
C SER A 175 -16.28 15.67 17.49
N SER A 176 -17.52 15.21 17.62
CA SER A 176 -18.69 15.93 17.12
C SER A 176 -19.73 16.15 18.21
N HIS A 177 -20.43 17.28 18.11
CA HIS A 177 -21.62 17.55 18.93
C HIS A 177 -22.78 16.57 18.65
N ARG A 178 -22.68 15.77 17.58
CA ARG A 178 -23.67 14.74 17.20
C ARG A 178 -23.57 13.45 18.03
N GLY A 179 -22.57 13.37 18.91
CA GLY A 179 -22.39 12.25 19.84
C GLY A 179 -21.58 11.10 19.26
N VAL A 180 -21.28 10.14 20.13
CA VAL A 180 -20.30 9.06 19.94
C VAL A 180 -20.62 8.15 18.75
N ILE A 181 -21.90 7.99 18.40
CA ILE A 181 -22.33 7.13 17.28
C ILE A 181 -21.88 7.75 15.95
N SER A 182 -22.14 9.04 15.75
CA SER A 182 -21.74 9.76 14.54
C SER A 182 -20.22 9.87 14.40
N ASP A 183 -19.51 9.99 15.53
CA ASP A 183 -18.05 10.00 15.56
C ASP A 183 -17.47 8.65 15.12
N ASN A 184 -18.06 7.54 15.56
CA ASN A 184 -17.63 6.21 15.12
C ASN A 184 -17.92 5.93 13.65
N GLU A 185 -19.01 6.44 13.08
CA GLU A 185 -19.28 6.34 11.65
C GLU A 185 -18.25 7.11 10.83
N THR A 186 -17.94 8.34 11.25
CA THR A 186 -16.90 9.17 10.62
C THR A 186 -15.53 8.48 10.72
N ALA A 187 -15.22 7.89 11.87
CA ALA A 187 -13.99 7.14 12.08
C ALA A 187 -13.82 6.00 11.05
N LYS A 188 -14.87 5.24 10.76
CA LYS A 188 -14.82 4.17 9.74
C LYS A 188 -14.40 4.69 8.38
N ALA A 189 -14.94 5.82 7.94
CA ALA A 189 -14.55 6.45 6.67
C ALA A 189 -13.08 6.90 6.68
N HIS A 190 -12.60 7.47 7.79
CA HIS A 190 -11.20 7.87 7.95
C HIS A 190 -10.22 6.69 7.98
N LEU A 191 -10.67 5.50 8.38
CA LEU A 191 -9.86 4.29 8.46
C LEU A 191 -9.66 3.57 7.12
N ILE A 192 -10.47 3.86 6.10
CA ILE A 192 -10.32 3.26 4.77
C ILE A 192 -8.95 3.58 4.16
N PHE A 193 -8.49 4.83 4.28
CA PHE A 193 -7.19 5.23 3.74
C PHE A 193 -6.01 4.51 4.42
N PRO A 194 -5.85 4.52 5.76
CA PRO A 194 -4.82 3.76 6.46
C PRO A 194 -4.88 2.25 6.20
N GLN A 195 -6.08 1.66 6.11
CA GLN A 195 -6.26 0.25 5.76
C GLN A 195 -5.64 -0.06 4.40
N ALA A 196 -6.01 0.72 3.40
CA ALA A 196 -5.54 0.60 2.03
C ALA A 196 -4.04 0.88 1.91
N LEU A 197 -3.52 1.86 2.66
CA LEU A 197 -2.11 2.20 2.73
C LEU A 197 -1.27 0.99 3.17
N ILE A 198 -1.66 0.33 4.26
CA ILE A 198 -0.97 -0.86 4.77
C ILE A 198 -1.09 -2.00 3.74
N GLN A 199 -2.27 -2.23 3.18
CA GLN A 199 -2.48 -3.28 2.19
C GLN A 199 -1.64 -3.08 0.92
N GLY A 200 -1.52 -1.85 0.44
CA GLY A 200 -0.70 -1.48 -0.71
C GLY A 200 0.79 -1.70 -0.48
N ALA A 201 1.27 -1.30 0.71
CA ALA A 201 2.65 -1.54 1.13
C ALA A 201 2.96 -3.06 1.17
N LEU A 202 2.08 -3.85 1.78
CA LEU A 202 2.22 -5.30 1.87
C LEU A 202 2.27 -5.98 0.50
N GLY A 203 1.42 -5.55 -0.43
CA GLY A 203 1.42 -6.06 -1.80
C GLY A 203 2.74 -5.82 -2.53
N ARG A 204 3.35 -4.64 -2.39
CA ARG A 204 4.65 -4.32 -3.02
C ARG A 204 5.85 -4.99 -2.35
N LEU A 205 5.75 -5.28 -1.06
CA LEU A 205 6.78 -6.01 -0.32
C LEU A 205 6.69 -7.54 -0.51
N GLY A 206 5.80 -8.02 -1.38
CA GLY A 206 5.67 -9.44 -1.71
C GLY A 206 4.86 -10.26 -0.71
N MET A 207 4.10 -9.62 0.17
CA MET A 207 3.24 -10.28 1.17
C MET A 207 1.76 -9.97 0.92
N PRO A 208 1.09 -10.66 -0.05
CA PRO A 208 -0.32 -10.41 -0.32
C PRO A 208 -1.18 -10.76 0.91
N ALA A 209 -1.85 -9.75 1.45
CA ALA A 209 -2.66 -9.87 2.65
C ALA A 209 -3.93 -9.00 2.55
N SER A 210 -5.00 -9.43 3.21
CA SER A 210 -6.15 -8.55 3.46
C SER A 210 -5.94 -7.80 4.77
N VAL A 211 -6.34 -6.53 4.78
CA VAL A 211 -6.24 -5.66 5.94
C VAL A 211 -7.64 -5.16 6.28
N THR A 212 -8.02 -5.25 7.54
CA THR A 212 -9.29 -4.71 8.05
C THR A 212 -8.98 -3.76 9.20
N ALA A 213 -9.45 -2.52 9.11
CA ALA A 213 -9.26 -1.50 10.13
C ALA A 213 -10.57 -1.27 10.90
N GLU A 214 -10.47 -1.28 12.23
CA GLU A 214 -11.62 -1.07 13.12
C GLU A 214 -11.27 -0.11 14.25
N SER A 215 -12.27 0.61 14.75
CA SER A 215 -12.20 1.46 15.94
C SER A 215 -13.26 0.99 16.92
N SER A 216 -12.84 0.56 18.11
CA SER A 216 -13.72 0.18 19.23
C SER A 216 -13.96 1.33 20.22
N GLY A 217 -13.23 2.44 20.06
CA GLY A 217 -13.39 3.67 20.82
C GLY A 217 -12.40 4.71 20.32
N LEU A 218 -12.77 5.97 20.27
CA LEU A 218 -11.82 7.01 19.84
C LEU A 218 -10.87 7.35 21.01
N PRO A 219 -9.57 7.59 20.76
CA PRO A 219 -8.89 7.67 19.46
C PRO A 219 -8.13 6.39 19.05
N GLN A 220 -8.50 5.21 19.55
CA GLN A 220 -7.79 3.96 19.29
C GLN A 220 -8.24 3.28 17.98
N CYS A 221 -7.30 2.62 17.31
CA CYS A 221 -7.53 1.84 16.09
C CYS A 221 -6.80 0.50 16.16
N THR A 222 -7.43 -0.53 15.60
CA THR A 222 -6.83 -1.85 15.40
C THR A 222 -6.84 -2.21 13.92
N PHE A 223 -5.69 -2.65 13.39
CA PHE A 223 -5.56 -3.21 12.06
C PHE A 223 -5.36 -4.72 12.17
N GLN A 224 -6.28 -5.48 11.60
CA GLN A 224 -6.16 -6.92 11.46
C GLN A 224 -5.64 -7.25 10.05
N ILE A 225 -4.48 -7.89 9.99
CA ILE A 225 -3.84 -8.32 8.75
C ILE A 225 -3.93 -9.84 8.68
N ARG A 226 -4.49 -10.35 7.58
CA ARG A 226 -4.58 -11.78 7.31
C ARG A 226 -3.82 -12.08 6.02
N THR A 227 -2.72 -12.81 6.15
CA THR A 227 -1.97 -13.26 4.97
C THR A 227 -2.76 -14.33 4.22
N GLY A 228 -2.84 -14.20 2.90
CA GLY A 228 -3.38 -15.27 2.05
C GLY A 228 -2.41 -16.45 2.03
N LYS A 229 -2.90 -17.67 1.78
CA LYS A 229 -2.00 -18.74 1.32
C LYS A 229 -1.39 -18.26 0.00
N ALA A 230 -0.06 -18.18 -0.06
CA ALA A 230 0.63 -17.76 -1.26
C ALA A 230 0.19 -18.63 -2.45
N THR A 231 -0.61 -18.08 -3.34
CA THR A 231 -0.64 -18.58 -4.72
C THR A 231 0.70 -18.21 -5.29
N GLN A 232 1.66 -19.14 -5.24
CA GLN A 232 2.83 -19.05 -6.10
C GLN A 232 2.29 -18.96 -7.52
N VAL A 233 2.36 -17.78 -8.13
CA VAL A 233 2.27 -17.70 -9.58
C VAL A 233 3.45 -18.53 -10.07
N PRO A 234 3.22 -19.63 -10.82
CA PRO A 234 4.32 -20.37 -11.40
C PRO A 234 5.08 -19.38 -12.28
N ILE A 235 6.28 -19.02 -11.87
CA ILE A 235 7.22 -18.33 -12.73
C ILE A 235 7.59 -19.39 -13.76
N THR A 236 6.86 -19.46 -14.87
CA THR A 236 7.31 -20.23 -16.03
C THR A 236 8.64 -19.60 -16.42
N PRO A 237 9.78 -20.31 -16.32
CA PRO A 237 11.03 -19.76 -16.81
C PRO A 237 10.87 -19.61 -18.31
N SER A 238 10.77 -18.37 -18.78
CA SER A 238 10.94 -18.04 -20.18
C SER A 238 12.35 -18.45 -20.56
N ALA A 239 12.46 -19.59 -21.24
CA ALA A 239 13.69 -20.06 -21.84
C ALA A 239 14.08 -19.08 -22.96
N PHE A 240 14.84 -18.05 -22.60
CA PHE A 240 15.67 -17.30 -23.52
C PHE A 240 17.12 -17.51 -23.08
N THR A 241 17.65 -18.69 -23.40
CA THR A 241 19.09 -18.94 -23.41
C THR A 241 19.61 -18.50 -24.78
N PRO A 242 20.47 -17.48 -24.89
CA PRO A 242 21.27 -17.31 -26.09
C PRO A 242 22.30 -18.45 -26.11
N GLY A 243 22.14 -19.39 -27.03
CA GLY A 243 23.06 -20.50 -27.21
C GLY A 243 24.45 -19.98 -27.57
N LEU A 244 25.43 -20.30 -26.72
CA LEU A 244 26.84 -20.25 -27.10
C LEU A 244 27.09 -21.43 -28.05
N SER A 245 27.34 -21.13 -29.33
CA SER A 245 27.74 -22.12 -30.32
C SER A 245 29.11 -22.70 -29.94
N SER A 246 29.14 -23.99 -29.60
CA SER A 246 30.37 -24.77 -29.47
C SER A 246 30.95 -25.04 -30.86
N THR A 247 32.19 -24.61 -31.06
CA THR A 247 33.05 -24.98 -32.19
C THR A 247 33.34 -26.50 -32.15
N PRO A 248 33.30 -27.23 -33.28
CA PRO A 248 33.70 -28.63 -33.28
C PRO A 248 35.23 -28.75 -33.27
N ALA A 249 35.75 -29.55 -32.35
CA ALA A 249 37.17 -29.91 -32.29
C ALA A 249 37.53 -30.84 -33.46
N LEU A 250 38.52 -30.43 -34.24
CA LEU A 250 39.15 -31.22 -35.30
C LEU A 250 40.05 -32.29 -34.64
N GLY A 251 39.75 -33.58 -34.84
CA GLY A 251 40.64 -34.68 -34.43
C GLY A 251 41.84 -34.84 -35.39
N PRO A 252 42.99 -35.37 -34.93
CA PRO A 252 44.16 -35.52 -35.78
C PRO A 252 44.06 -36.77 -36.68
N ALA A 253 44.48 -36.61 -37.93
CA ALA A 253 44.59 -37.67 -38.93
C ALA A 253 45.77 -38.63 -38.63
N PRO A 254 45.69 -39.91 -39.04
CA PRO A 254 46.76 -40.89 -38.80
C PRO A 254 47.90 -40.74 -39.84
N PRO A 255 49.15 -41.12 -39.48
CA PRO A 255 50.26 -41.08 -40.42
C PRO A 255 50.24 -42.29 -41.36
N LEU A 256 50.60 -42.04 -42.61
CA LEU A 256 50.97 -43.05 -43.61
C LEU A 256 52.34 -43.64 -43.24
N GLY A 257 52.42 -44.96 -43.13
CA GLY A 257 53.63 -45.74 -42.86
C GLY A 257 53.30 -47.13 -42.34
#